data_AF-A0A1E1WXT7-F1
#
_entry.id   AF-A0A1E1WXT7-F1
#
_cell.length_a   1.000
_cell.length_b   1.000
_cell.length_c   1.000
_cell.angle_alpha   90.00
_cell.angle_beta   90.00
_cell.angle_gamma   90.00
#
_symmetry.space_group_name_H-M   'P 1'
#
loop_
_entity.id
_entity.type
_entity.pdbx_description
1 polymer ?
#
loop_
_entity_poly.entity_id
_entity_poly.type
_entity_poly.pdbx_seq_one_letter_code
_entity_poly.pdbx_strand_id
1 'polypeptide(L)'
;RFLFALSVQTERGPTSVRIHYRRGQFRLDCEDALSPCMPWFPCVVSLVEHYVQLSRTAKGQKCVWMDCHGRRDLPIVLTRPLYREPASLQHLCRIALNRGAKPLEVSAYRTVEPLPSALKDYLRDYPHLH
;
A
#
# COMPACT_ATOMS: atom_id res chain seq x y z
N ARG A 1 -4.08 -5.38 18.46
CA ARG A 1 -2.71 -5.96 18.47
C ARG A 1 -1.96 -5.36 17.28
N PHE A 2 -0.70 -4.97 17.47
CA PHE A 2 0.15 -4.44 16.39
C PHE A 2 1.05 -5.55 15.86
N LEU A 3 1.05 -5.77 14.55
CA LEU A 3 1.89 -6.79 13.90
C LEU A 3 3.03 -6.18 13.08
N PHE A 4 2.76 -5.03 12.49
CA PHE A 4 3.67 -4.35 11.59
C PHE A 4 3.77 -2.87 11.96
N ALA A 5 4.80 -2.22 11.45
CA ALA A 5 4.95 -0.76 11.47
C ALA A 5 5.38 -0.30 10.08
N LEU A 6 4.92 0.89 9.69
CA LEU A 6 5.31 1.55 8.45
C LEU A 6 6.20 2.73 8.83
N SER A 7 7.47 2.63 8.46
CA SER A 7 8.45 3.71 8.61
C SER A 7 8.52 4.51 7.32
N VAL A 8 8.38 5.83 7.43
CA VAL A 8 8.29 6.75 6.30
C VAL A 8 9.29 7.87 6.49
N GLN A 9 10.09 8.14 5.46
CA GLN A 9 10.94 9.32 5.44
C GLN A 9 10.11 10.53 5.05
N THR A 10 10.14 11.58 5.88
CA THR A 10 9.47 12.85 5.61
C THR A 10 10.46 14.00 5.52
N GLU A 11 9.99 15.18 5.13
CA GLU A 11 10.79 16.42 5.11
C GLU A 11 11.27 16.83 6.52
N ARG A 12 10.56 16.41 7.57
CA ARG A 12 10.92 16.67 8.98
C ARG A 12 11.70 15.52 9.62
N GLY A 13 12.13 14.55 8.82
CA GLY A 13 12.81 13.34 9.30
C GLY A 13 11.92 12.09 9.23
N PRO A 14 12.45 10.94 9.65
CA PRO A 14 11.71 9.68 9.64
C PRO A 14 10.62 9.68 10.70
N THR A 15 9.45 9.13 10.34
CA THR A 15 8.36 8.81 11.28
C THR A 15 7.97 7.35 11.14
N SER A 16 7.34 6.78 12.17
CA SER A 16 6.88 5.39 12.17
C SER A 16 5.46 5.31 12.71
N VAL A 17 4.57 4.67 11.93
CA VAL A 17 3.19 4.42 12.33
C VAL A 17 2.98 2.92 12.52
N ARG A 18 2.30 2.54 13.60
CA ARG A 18 1.96 1.14 13.85
C ARG A 18 0.79 0.71 12.97
N ILE A 19 0.71 -0.57 12.65
CA ILE A 19 -0.41 -1.16 11.89
C ILE A 19 -1.20 -2.07 12.83
N HIS A 20 -2.44 -1.69 13.10
CA HIS A 20 -3.40 -2.49 13.85
C HIS A 20 -3.83 -3.70 13.04
N TYR A 21 -3.93 -4.83 13.73
CA TYR A 21 -4.52 -6.05 13.23
C TYR A 21 -5.75 -6.45 14.05
N ARG A 22 -6.84 -6.76 13.35
CA ARG A 22 -8.08 -7.28 13.94
C ARG A 22 -8.79 -8.20 12.95
N ARG A 23 -8.99 -9.47 13.33
CA ARG A 23 -9.78 -10.47 12.57
C ARG A 23 -9.41 -10.54 11.07
N GLY A 24 -8.11 -10.65 10.77
CA GLY A 24 -7.65 -10.72 9.37
C GLY A 24 -7.55 -9.38 8.65
N GLN A 25 -7.91 -8.27 9.30
CA GLN A 25 -7.88 -6.94 8.70
C GLN A 25 -6.80 -6.06 9.32
N PHE A 26 -6.32 -5.10 8.53
CA PHE A 26 -5.24 -4.18 8.83
C PHE A 26 -5.69 -2.74 8.73
N ARG A 27 -5.14 -1.87 9.58
CA ARG A 27 -5.40 -0.42 9.57
C ARG A 27 -4.22 0.33 10.17
N LEU A 28 -3.99 1.57 9.75
CA LEU A 28 -3.02 2.44 10.44
C LEU A 28 -3.50 2.80 11.85
N ASP A 29 -2.53 2.92 12.76
CA ASP A 29 -2.75 3.50 14.07
C ASP A 29 -3.17 4.97 13.97
N CYS A 30 -4.11 5.34 14.81
CA CYS A 30 -4.73 6.65 14.81
C CYS A 30 -5.30 6.94 16.20
N GLU A 31 -5.64 8.19 16.44
CA GLU A 31 -6.38 8.59 17.65
C GLU A 31 -7.76 7.93 17.71
N ASP A 32 -8.26 7.72 18.92
CA ASP A 32 -9.56 7.06 19.15
C ASP A 32 -10.71 7.81 18.48
N ALA A 33 -10.66 9.14 18.44
CA ALA A 33 -11.66 9.97 17.77
C ALA A 33 -11.72 9.73 16.24
N LEU A 34 -10.60 9.34 15.62
CA LEU A 34 -10.52 9.05 14.18
C LEU A 34 -10.76 7.57 13.87
N SER A 35 -10.67 6.70 14.88
CA SER A 35 -10.84 5.26 14.74
C SER A 35 -12.10 4.84 13.96
N PRO A 36 -13.28 5.45 14.13
CA PRO A 36 -14.47 5.07 13.37
C PRO A 36 -14.38 5.35 11.85
N CYS A 37 -13.59 6.35 11.45
CA CYS A 37 -13.47 6.80 10.06
C CYS A 37 -12.33 6.11 9.29
N MET A 38 -11.49 5.34 9.98
CA MET A 38 -10.28 4.77 9.39
C MET A 38 -10.57 3.46 8.66
N PRO A 39 -10.16 3.33 7.38
CA PRO A 39 -10.48 2.17 6.55
C PRO A 39 -9.74 0.91 7.01
N TRP A 40 -10.40 -0.23 6.93
CA TRP A 40 -9.82 -1.55 7.17
C TRP A 40 -9.49 -2.23 5.84
N PHE A 41 -8.36 -2.93 5.80
CA PHE A 41 -7.84 -3.58 4.61
C PHE A 41 -7.62 -5.07 4.84
N PRO A 42 -7.87 -5.94 3.86
CA PRO A 42 -7.65 -7.38 4.01
C PRO A 42 -6.17 -7.77 4.01
N CYS A 43 -5.29 -6.95 3.42
CA CYS A 43 -3.84 -7.18 3.44
C CYS A 43 -3.07 -5.86 3.60
N VAL A 44 -1.85 -5.95 4.15
CA VAL A 44 -0.98 -4.78 4.38
C VAL A 44 -0.58 -4.11 3.07
N VAL A 45 -0.40 -4.88 1.99
CA VAL A 45 -0.04 -4.32 0.67
C VAL A 45 -1.18 -3.42 0.16
N SER A 46 -2.43 -3.90 0.22
CA SER A 46 -3.60 -3.08 -0.18
C SER A 46 -3.77 -1.82 0.67
N LEU A 47 -3.42 -1.88 1.96
CA LEU A 47 -3.37 -0.71 2.83
C LEU A 47 -2.36 0.31 2.30
N VAL A 48 -1.12 -0.12 2.03
CA VAL A 48 -0.06 0.77 1.53
C VAL A 48 -0.46 1.37 0.18
N GLU A 49 -0.96 0.56 -0.75
CA GLU A 49 -1.43 1.03 -2.06
C GLU A 49 -2.54 2.07 -1.95
N HIS A 50 -3.50 1.87 -1.04
CA HIS A 50 -4.54 2.86 -0.78
C HIS A 50 -3.94 4.21 -0.37
N TYR A 51 -2.99 4.22 0.56
CA TYR A 51 -2.36 5.48 1.00
C TYR A 51 -1.43 6.09 -0.06
N VAL A 52 -0.81 5.28 -0.93
CA VAL A 52 -0.07 5.76 -2.11
C VAL A 52 -0.99 6.42 -3.14
N GLN A 53 -2.19 5.88 -3.34
CA GLN A 53 -3.19 6.49 -4.22
C GLN A 53 -3.82 7.73 -3.58
N LEU A 54 -4.16 7.64 -2.30
CA LEU A 54 -4.77 8.72 -1.53
C LEU A 54 -3.87 9.96 -1.49
N SER A 55 -2.55 9.79 -1.36
CA SER A 55 -1.59 10.90 -1.36
C SER A 55 -1.56 11.69 -2.67
N ARG A 56 -2.10 11.15 -3.77
CA ARG A 56 -2.24 11.84 -5.06
C ARG A 56 -3.54 12.64 -5.18
N THR A 57 -4.43 12.55 -4.18
CA THR A 57 -5.74 13.20 -4.18
C THR A 57 -5.78 14.37 -3.18
N ALA A 58 -6.67 15.33 -3.41
CA ALA A 58 -6.92 16.41 -2.45
C ALA A 58 -7.40 15.91 -1.07
N LYS A 59 -8.03 14.72 -1.00
CA LYS A 59 -8.43 14.09 0.27
C LYS A 59 -7.22 13.64 1.08
N GLY A 60 -6.15 13.20 0.43
CA GLY A 60 -4.92 12.78 1.11
C GLY A 60 -4.22 13.91 1.84
N GLN A 61 -4.40 15.16 1.41
CA GLN A 61 -3.86 16.33 2.11
C GLN A 61 -4.47 16.51 3.52
N LYS A 62 -5.65 15.92 3.80
CA LYS A 62 -6.28 15.95 5.12
C LYS A 62 -5.80 14.83 6.04
N CYS A 63 -5.18 13.79 5.49
CA CYS A 63 -4.57 12.72 6.28
C CYS A 63 -3.15 13.14 6.60
N VAL A 64 -2.86 13.40 7.88
CA VAL A 64 -1.58 13.95 8.34
C VAL A 64 -0.89 13.00 9.30
N TRP A 65 0.44 12.98 9.24
CA TRP A 65 1.30 12.39 10.24
C TRP A 65 1.29 13.24 11.52
N MET A 66 1.43 12.55 12.65
CA MET A 66 1.79 13.18 13.91
C MET A 66 3.31 13.14 14.06
N ASP A 67 3.94 14.30 14.29
CA ASP A 67 5.37 14.35 14.59
C ASP A 67 5.66 14.09 16.08
N CYS A 68 6.94 13.95 16.43
CA CYS A 68 7.37 13.73 17.82
C CYS A 68 7.10 14.92 18.76
N HIS A 69 6.73 16.08 18.22
CA HIS A 69 6.33 17.27 18.97
C HIS A 69 4.79 17.46 18.99
N GLY A 70 4.04 16.48 18.48
CA GLY A 70 2.57 16.49 18.45
C GLY A 70 1.94 17.35 17.34
N ARG A 71 2.72 17.90 16.40
CA ARG A 71 2.18 18.67 15.27
C ARG A 71 1.54 17.74 14.24
N ARG A 72 0.49 18.25 13.59
CA ARG A 72 -0.43 17.49 12.71
C ARG A 72 -0.68 18.22 11.40
N ASP A 73 0.39 18.68 10.78
CA ASP A 73 0.36 19.52 9.57
C ASP A 73 1.10 18.87 8.40
N LEU A 74 1.66 17.68 8.60
CA LEU A 74 2.45 16.99 7.58
C LEU A 74 1.60 15.92 6.89
N PRO A 75 1.20 16.08 5.61
CA PRO A 75 0.35 15.11 4.94
C PRO A 75 1.02 13.74 4.75
N ILE A 76 0.19 12.70 4.71
CA ILE A 76 0.63 11.34 4.38
C ILE A 76 0.97 11.28 2.90
N VAL A 77 2.28 11.20 2.61
CA VAL A 77 2.80 11.07 1.26
C VAL A 77 3.62 9.79 1.15
N LEU A 78 3.05 8.78 0.49
CA LEU A 78 3.73 7.52 0.19
C LEU A 78 4.01 7.46 -1.31
N THR A 79 5.29 7.39 -1.69
CA THR A 79 5.70 7.46 -3.10
C THR A 79 6.38 6.20 -3.57
N ARG A 80 7.48 5.81 -2.90
CA ARG A 80 8.30 4.67 -3.28
C ARG A 80 8.66 3.83 -2.05
N PRO A 81 8.53 2.49 -2.12
CA PRO A 81 9.08 1.61 -1.11
C PRO A 81 10.61 1.62 -1.16
N LEU A 82 11.24 1.42 0.00
CA LEU A 82 12.68 1.21 0.12
C LEU A 82 12.96 -0.30 0.12
N TYR A 83 13.50 -0.80 -0.99
CA TYR A 83 13.90 -2.19 -1.12
C TYR A 83 15.27 -2.43 -0.47
N ARG A 84 15.41 -3.55 0.27
CA ARG A 84 16.70 -3.96 0.85
C ARG A 84 17.65 -4.49 -0.22
N GLU A 85 17.10 -5.17 -1.22
CA GLU A 85 17.81 -5.79 -2.33
C GLU A 85 17.01 -5.51 -3.62
N PRO A 86 17.67 -5.52 -4.78
CA PRO A 86 16.94 -5.39 -6.05
C PRO A 86 15.93 -6.53 -6.19
N ALA A 87 14.69 -6.19 -6.58
CA ALA A 87 13.68 -7.20 -6.85
C ALA A 87 14.08 -8.10 -8.02
N SER A 88 13.64 -9.36 -7.99
CA SER A 88 13.90 -10.29 -9.09
C SER A 88 13.26 -9.79 -10.39
N LEU A 89 13.87 -10.14 -11.53
CA LEU A 89 13.30 -9.81 -12.84
C LEU A 89 11.86 -10.32 -12.98
N GLN A 90 11.58 -11.53 -12.47
CA GLN A 90 10.24 -12.11 -12.46
C GLN A 90 9.22 -11.22 -11.73
N HIS A 91 9.60 -10.68 -10.56
CA HIS A 91 8.75 -9.78 -9.80
C HIS A 91 8.56 -8.45 -10.53
N LEU A 92 9.62 -7.87 -11.09
CA LEU A 92 9.55 -6.63 -11.87
C LEU A 92 8.62 -6.78 -13.07
N CYS A 93 8.69 -7.90 -13.79
CA CYS A 93 7.75 -8.23 -14.87
C CYS A 93 6.31 -8.34 -14.37
N ARG A 94 6.08 -8.99 -13.22
CA ARG A 94 4.74 -9.06 -12.60
C ARG A 94 4.19 -7.68 -12.29
N ILE A 95 4.97 -6.80 -11.67
CA ILE A 95 4.55 -5.43 -11.37
C ILE A 95 4.25 -4.64 -12.64
N ALA A 96 5.07 -4.78 -13.69
CA ALA A 96 4.84 -4.12 -14.98
C ALA A 96 3.52 -4.57 -15.62
N LEU A 97 3.23 -5.88 -15.60
CA LEU A 97 1.97 -6.43 -16.09
C LEU A 97 0.77 -5.94 -15.27
N ASN A 98 0.87 -5.96 -13.95
CA ASN A 98 -0.21 -5.48 -13.06
C ASN A 98 -0.54 -4.01 -13.29
N ARG A 99 0.46 -3.16 -13.58
CA ARG A 99 0.26 -1.74 -13.93
C ARG A 99 -0.41 -1.53 -15.28
N GLY A 100 -0.16 -2.42 -16.24
CA GLY A 100 -0.78 -2.37 -17.57
C GLY A 100 -2.22 -2.86 -17.59
N ALA A 101 -2.60 -3.73 -16.65
CA ALA A 101 -3.96 -4.23 -16.51
C ALA A 101 -4.89 -3.14 -15.94
N LYS A 102 -5.90 -2.71 -16.71
CA LYS A 102 -6.90 -1.74 -16.24
C LYS A 102 -7.78 -2.37 -15.13
N PRO A 103 -8.22 -1.60 -14.11
CA PRO A 103 -8.95 -2.12 -12.93
C PRO A 103 -10.30 -2.79 -13.21
N LEU A 104 -10.83 -2.67 -14.42
CA LEU A 104 -12.17 -3.15 -14.79
C LEU A 104 -12.19 -4.58 -15.33
N GLU A 105 -11.02 -5.19 -15.54
CA GLU A 105 -10.98 -6.55 -16.04
C GLU A 105 -10.19 -7.45 -15.10
N VAL A 106 -10.93 -8.12 -14.22
CA VAL A 106 -10.66 -9.47 -13.68
C VAL A 106 -10.70 -10.51 -14.85
N SER A 107 -10.29 -10.08 -16.02
CA SER A 107 -10.35 -10.64 -17.36
C SER A 107 -9.15 -10.15 -18.19
N ALA A 108 -8.36 -9.16 -17.73
CA ALA A 108 -7.21 -8.61 -18.46
C ALA A 108 -6.06 -9.62 -18.65
N TYR A 109 -6.13 -10.79 -18.02
CA TYR A 109 -5.33 -11.95 -18.40
C TYR A 109 -5.69 -12.52 -19.79
N ARG A 110 -6.75 -12.01 -20.44
CA ARG A 110 -7.14 -12.38 -21.81
C ARG A 110 -6.26 -11.78 -22.90
N THR A 111 -5.52 -10.70 -22.65
CA THR A 111 -4.62 -10.15 -23.69
C THR A 111 -3.22 -10.77 -23.68
N VAL A 112 -2.89 -11.57 -22.66
CA VAL A 112 -1.64 -12.33 -22.60
C VAL A 112 -1.96 -13.83 -22.66
N GLU A 113 -2.57 -14.28 -23.75
CA GLU A 113 -2.66 -15.71 -24.05
C GLU A 113 -1.60 -16.15 -25.07
N PRO A 114 -0.92 -17.30 -24.84
CA PRO A 114 -1.12 -18.27 -23.76
C PRO A 114 0.04 -18.25 -22.74
N LEU A 115 -0.11 -17.57 -21.60
CA LEU A 115 0.79 -17.80 -20.46
C LEU A 115 0.54 -19.19 -19.85
N PRO A 116 1.59 -19.96 -19.51
CA PRO A 116 1.48 -21.18 -18.71
C PRO A 116 0.72 -20.95 -17.40
N SER A 117 0.00 -21.97 -16.91
CA SER A 117 -0.78 -21.91 -15.67
C SER A 117 0.04 -21.44 -14.47
N ALA A 118 1.27 -21.93 -14.33
CA ALA A 118 2.18 -21.53 -13.27
C ALA A 118 2.47 -20.02 -13.25
N LEU A 119 2.57 -19.37 -14.42
CA LEU A 119 2.74 -17.92 -14.50
C LEU A 119 1.44 -17.18 -14.18
N LYS A 120 0.28 -17.73 -14.57
CA LYS A 120 -1.02 -17.18 -14.18
C LYS A 120 -1.22 -17.23 -12.66
N ASP A 121 -0.82 -18.32 -12.01
CA ASP A 121 -0.86 -18.46 -10.54
C ASP A 121 0.09 -17.45 -9.89
N TYR A 122 1.34 -17.34 -10.36
CA TYR A 122 2.32 -16.38 -9.86
C TYR A 122 1.87 -14.91 -9.94
N LEU A 123 1.11 -14.54 -10.98
CA LEU A 123 0.50 -13.22 -11.11
C LEU A 123 -0.66 -13.04 -10.13
N ARG A 124 -1.52 -14.06 -9.97
CA ARG A 124 -2.66 -14.04 -9.04
C ARG A 124 -2.23 -13.98 -7.57
N ASP A 125 -1.07 -14.51 -7.22
CA ASP A 125 -0.52 -14.48 -5.86
C ASP A 125 -0.17 -13.06 -5.37
N TYR A 126 0.01 -12.09 -6.29
CA TYR A 126 0.32 -10.70 -5.94
C TYR A 126 -0.30 -9.73 -6.95
N PRO A 127 -1.61 -9.45 -6.84
CA PRO A 127 -2.34 -8.57 -7.75
C PRO A 127 -2.19 -7.09 -7.36
N HIS A 128 -0.95 -6.64 -7.17
CA HIS A 128 -0.60 -5.32 -6.66
C HIS A 128 0.33 -4.57 -7.62
N LEU A 129 0.28 -3.24 -7.60
CA LEU A 129 0.97 -2.30 -8.49
C LEU A 129 2.37 -1.89 -8.02
N HIS A 130 2.71 -2.21 -6.77
CA HIS A 130 3.94 -1.77 -6.10
C HIS A 130 4.78 -2.93 -5.59
#